data_AF-A0A932PGZ3-F1
#
_entry.id   AF-A0A932PGZ3-F1
#
_cell.length_a   1.000
_cell.length_b   1.000
_cell.length_c   1.000
_cell.angle_alpha   90.00
_cell.angle_beta   90.00
_cell.angle_gamma   90.00
#
_symmetry.space_group_name_H-M   'P 1'
#
loop_
_entity.id
_entity.type
_entity.pdbx_description
1 polymer ?
#
loop_
_entity_poly.entity_id
_entity_poly.type
_entity_poly.pdbx_seq_one_letter_code
_entity_poly.pdbx_strand_id
1 'polypeptide(L)'
;MPRKTDSNNPADWIALAESDLVGIRLLAEREVAYPMCHSRLAEVVEKILKAELIRLGWFLEKTHDLEKLAGELRARGSDLAAQARSLSTSLAEVYFTERYPGFDLDDPDWVDLRQKLSDVASILDVVKSRLTRPTNK
;
A
#
# COMPACT_ATOMS: atom_id res chain seq x y z
N MET A 1 2.05 -16.34 23.58
CA MET A 1 2.75 -16.46 22.28
C MET A 1 2.00 -15.62 21.26
N PRO A 2 2.67 -14.77 20.45
CA PRO A 2 1.96 -14.00 19.42
C PRO A 2 1.28 -14.96 18.44
N ARG A 3 0.06 -14.62 18.03
CA ARG A 3 -0.72 -15.41 17.05
C ARG A 3 0.08 -15.53 15.74
N LYS A 4 0.15 -16.72 15.16
CA LYS A 4 0.71 -16.92 13.82
C LYS A 4 -0.18 -16.24 12.77
N THR A 5 0.41 -15.42 11.91
CA THR A 5 -0.28 -14.78 10.80
C THR A 5 -0.51 -15.74 9.63
N ASP A 6 -1.51 -15.44 8.81
CA ASP A 6 -1.91 -16.18 7.61
C ASP A 6 -2.00 -15.22 6.40
N SER A 7 -1.23 -15.52 5.35
CA SER A 7 -1.26 -14.73 4.12
C SER A 7 -2.58 -14.82 3.35
N ASN A 8 -3.46 -15.77 3.66
CA ASN A 8 -4.82 -15.81 3.09
C ASN A 8 -5.85 -15.06 3.96
N ASN A 9 -5.42 -14.47 5.09
CA ASN A 9 -6.29 -13.66 5.93
C ASN A 9 -6.08 -12.16 5.63
N PRO A 10 -7.05 -11.46 5.02
CA PRO A 10 -6.95 -10.02 4.76
C PRO A 10 -6.59 -9.18 5.99
N ALA A 11 -7.09 -9.55 7.17
CA ALA A 11 -6.85 -8.78 8.40
C ALA A 11 -5.37 -8.80 8.83
N ASP A 12 -4.63 -9.85 8.48
CA ASP A 12 -3.21 -9.96 8.81
C ASP A 12 -2.36 -9.03 7.95
N TRP A 13 -2.75 -8.84 6.69
CA TRP A 13 -2.15 -7.84 5.80
C TRP A 13 -2.41 -6.42 6.28
N ILE A 14 -3.64 -6.13 6.71
CA ILE A 14 -4.00 -4.81 7.25
C ILE A 14 -3.21 -4.49 8.52
N ALA A 15 -3.07 -5.44 9.44
CA ALA A 15 -2.27 -5.24 10.65
C ALA A 15 -0.80 -4.90 10.34
N LEU A 16 -0.20 -5.53 9.33
CA LEU A 16 1.15 -5.20 8.87
C LEU A 16 1.21 -3.80 8.22
N ALA A 17 0.25 -3.49 7.35
CA ALA A 17 0.16 -2.18 6.69
C ALA A 17 0.01 -1.04 7.70
N GLU A 18 -0.81 -1.21 8.73
CA GLU A 18 -1.00 -0.23 9.81
C GLU A 18 0.31 0.02 10.57
N SER A 19 1.03 -1.04 10.95
CA SER A 19 2.30 -0.92 11.66
C SER A 19 3.34 -0.17 10.84
N ASP A 20 3.46 -0.48 9.54
CA ASP A 20 4.38 0.21 8.64
C ASP A 20 3.99 1.69 8.46
N LEU A 21 2.70 1.98 8.28
CA LEU A 21 2.21 3.34 8.07
C LEU A 21 2.47 4.25 9.28
N VAL A 22 2.38 3.74 10.51
CA VAL A 22 2.79 4.47 11.73
C VAL A 22 4.27 4.86 11.65
N GLY A 23 5.13 3.92 11.25
CA GLY A 23 6.57 4.18 11.09
C GLY A 23 6.85 5.26 10.05
N ILE A 24 6.23 5.17 8.87
CA ILE A 24 6.43 6.17 7.81
C ILE A 24 5.98 7.56 8.26
N ARG A 25 4.84 7.67 8.96
CA ARG A 25 4.35 8.96 9.48
C ARG A 25 5.35 9.64 10.40
N LEU A 26 5.91 8.89 11.37
CA LEU A 26 6.90 9.42 12.30
C LEU A 26 8.18 9.91 11.60
N LEU A 27 8.60 9.22 10.54
CA LEU A 27 9.76 9.62 9.74
C LEU A 27 9.47 10.84 8.87
N ALA A 28 8.27 10.92 8.27
CA ALA A 28 7.84 12.05 7.45
C ALA A 28 7.61 13.33 8.27
N GLU A 29 7.22 13.22 9.55
CA GLU A 29 7.16 14.36 10.48
C GLU A 29 8.54 14.95 10.76
N ARG A 30 9.58 14.12 10.73
CA ARG A 30 10.97 14.52 10.97
C ARG A 30 11.75 14.81 9.68
N GLU A 31 11.13 14.59 8.52
CA GLU A 31 11.75 14.73 7.21
C GLU A 31 13.07 13.96 7.09
N VAL A 32 13.07 12.71 7.58
CA VAL A 32 14.24 11.82 7.52
C VAL A 32 13.97 10.57 6.70
N ALA A 33 15.01 10.11 6.00
CA ALA A 33 15.00 8.88 5.21
C ALA A 33 13.90 8.85 4.12
N TYR A 34 13.78 9.94 3.34
CA TYR A 34 12.80 10.07 2.26
C TYR A 34 12.69 8.84 1.35
N PRO A 35 13.80 8.29 0.80
CA PRO A 35 13.69 7.14 -0.10
C PRO A 35 13.12 5.90 0.60
N MET A 36 13.50 5.69 1.87
CA MET A 36 12.96 4.59 2.66
C MET A 36 11.45 4.77 2.92
N CYS A 37 11.01 5.98 3.22
CA CYS A 37 9.60 6.29 3.40
C CYS A 37 8.79 6.02 2.12
N HIS A 38 9.31 6.47 0.98
CA HIS A 38 8.66 6.28 -0.31
C HIS A 38 8.56 4.79 -0.69
N SER A 39 9.67 4.05 -0.61
CA SER A 39 9.70 2.61 -0.84
C SER A 39 8.77 1.84 0.11
N ARG A 40 8.78 2.15 1.41
CA ARG A 40 7.91 1.50 2.38
C ARG A 40 6.44 1.84 2.16
N LEU A 41 6.12 3.03 1.66
CA LEU A 41 4.75 3.41 1.32
C LEU A 41 4.21 2.56 0.16
N ALA A 42 5.04 2.24 -0.84
CA ALA A 42 4.69 1.29 -1.90
C ALA A 42 4.37 -0.10 -1.34
N GLU A 43 5.17 -0.61 -0.39
CA GLU A 43 4.86 -1.87 0.28
C GLU A 43 3.55 -1.81 1.10
N VAL A 44 3.24 -0.68 1.74
CA VAL A 44 1.97 -0.50 2.47
C VAL A 44 0.80 -0.60 1.49
N VAL A 45 0.88 0.08 0.35
CA VAL A 45 -0.13 -0.02 -0.72
C VAL A 45 -0.28 -1.47 -1.16
N GLU A 46 0.82 -2.17 -1.46
CA GLU A 46 0.80 -3.59 -1.84
C GLU A 46 -0.01 -4.44 -0.85
N LYS A 47 0.28 -4.31 0.45
CA LYS A 47 -0.41 -5.05 1.52
C LYS A 47 -1.91 -4.73 1.55
N ILE A 48 -2.30 -3.46 1.40
CA ILE A 48 -3.70 -3.04 1.35
C ILE A 48 -4.43 -3.62 0.13
N LEU A 49 -3.82 -3.53 -1.06
CA LEU A 49 -4.43 -4.06 -2.28
C LEU A 49 -4.59 -5.59 -2.19
N LYS A 50 -3.58 -6.30 -1.67
CA LYS A 50 -3.68 -7.75 -1.43
C LYS A 50 -4.79 -8.10 -0.46
N ALA A 51 -4.94 -7.35 0.64
CA ALA A 51 -6.03 -7.57 1.60
C ALA A 51 -7.40 -7.45 0.92
N GLU A 52 -7.61 -6.39 0.13
CA GLU A 52 -8.87 -6.17 -0.57
C GLU A 52 -9.12 -7.23 -1.66
N LEU A 53 -8.09 -7.61 -2.41
CA LEU A 53 -8.18 -8.66 -3.42
C LEU A 53 -8.57 -10.01 -2.80
N ILE A 54 -7.92 -10.41 -1.70
CA ILE A 54 -8.24 -11.64 -0.99
C ILE A 54 -9.68 -11.59 -0.46
N ARG A 55 -10.11 -10.44 0.08
CA ARG A 55 -11.51 -10.23 0.51
C ARG A 55 -12.51 -10.41 -0.65
N LEU A 56 -12.11 -10.04 -1.87
CA LEU A 56 -12.87 -10.22 -3.11
C LEU A 56 -12.70 -11.61 -3.75
N GLY A 57 -12.08 -12.57 -3.05
CA GLY A 57 -11.93 -13.95 -3.52
C GLY A 57 -10.76 -14.17 -4.48
N TRP A 58 -9.80 -13.25 -4.55
CA TRP A 58 -8.55 -13.47 -5.29
C TRP A 58 -7.71 -14.56 -4.63
N PHE A 59 -7.17 -15.46 -5.45
CA PHE A 59 -6.14 -16.39 -5.01
C PHE A 59 -4.81 -15.66 -4.92
N LEU A 60 -4.22 -15.61 -3.72
CA LEU A 60 -2.99 -14.86 -3.48
C LEU A 60 -1.86 -15.30 -4.41
N GLU A 61 -1.38 -14.36 -5.23
CA GLU A 61 -0.16 -14.52 -6.02
C GLU A 61 1.01 -13.79 -5.35
N LYS A 62 2.19 -14.41 -5.39
CA LYS A 62 3.44 -13.80 -4.89
C LYS A 62 3.99 -12.81 -5.92
N THR A 63 3.33 -11.66 -6.04
CA THR A 63 3.76 -10.52 -6.86
C THR A 63 3.92 -9.26 -6.02
N HIS A 64 4.82 -8.37 -6.43
CA HIS A 64 5.03 -7.03 -5.86
C HIS A 64 4.66 -5.92 -6.85
N ASP A 65 4.12 -6.30 -8.00
CA ASP A 65 3.72 -5.36 -9.06
C ASP A 65 2.40 -4.67 -8.68
N LEU A 66 2.51 -3.40 -8.29
CA LEU A 66 1.35 -2.58 -7.90
C LEU A 66 0.38 -2.35 -9.06
N GLU A 67 0.88 -2.20 -10.29
CA GLU A 67 0.02 -2.01 -11.47
C GLU A 67 -0.81 -3.26 -11.76
N LYS A 68 -0.19 -4.44 -11.64
CA LYS A 68 -0.90 -5.72 -11.71
C LYS A 68 -1.97 -5.83 -10.63
N LEU A 69 -1.66 -5.52 -9.38
CA LEU A 69 -2.63 -5.57 -8.28
C LEU A 69 -3.81 -4.59 -8.50
N ALA A 70 -3.54 -3.38 -8.98
CA ALA A 70 -4.58 -2.43 -9.36
C ALA A 70 -5.45 -2.94 -10.52
N GLY A 71 -4.84 -3.61 -11.51
CA GLY A 71 -5.54 -4.30 -12.60
C GLY A 71 -6.48 -5.40 -12.10
N GLU A 72 -6.02 -6.22 -11.16
CA GLU A 72 -6.83 -7.28 -10.55
C GLU A 72 -8.01 -6.72 -9.75
N LEU A 73 -7.85 -5.57 -9.08
CA LEU A 73 -8.94 -4.89 -8.38
C LEU A 73 -10.00 -4.39 -9.37
N ARG A 74 -9.55 -3.81 -10.48
CA ARG A 74 -10.43 -3.37 -11.56
C ARG A 74 -11.21 -4.53 -12.16
N ALA A 75 -10.53 -5.66 -12.44
CA ALA A 75 -11.16 -6.85 -13.00
C ALA A 75 -12.25 -7.43 -12.08
N ARG A 76 -12.15 -7.20 -10.76
CA ARG A 76 -13.13 -7.61 -9.75
C ARG A 76 -14.19 -6.55 -9.45
N GLY A 77 -14.22 -5.45 -10.19
CA GLY A 77 -15.21 -4.38 -9.99
C GLY A 77 -15.06 -3.64 -8.66
N SER A 78 -13.86 -3.61 -8.07
CA SER A 78 -13.63 -2.82 -6.86
C SER A 78 -13.76 -1.33 -7.17
N ASP A 79 -14.53 -0.62 -6.35
CA ASP A 79 -14.64 0.84 -6.36
C ASP A 79 -13.32 1.54 -6.00
N LEU A 80 -12.37 0.83 -5.38
CA LEU A 80 -11.02 1.31 -5.08
C LEU A 80 -10.08 1.29 -6.29
N ALA A 81 -10.48 0.70 -7.42
CA ALA A 81 -9.59 0.48 -8.56
C ALA A 81 -8.96 1.77 -9.14
N ALA A 82 -9.73 2.86 -9.19
CA ALA A 82 -9.24 4.13 -9.71
C ALA A 82 -8.15 4.73 -8.80
N GLN A 83 -8.41 4.76 -7.49
CA GLN A 83 -7.46 5.26 -6.49
C GLN A 83 -6.22 4.35 -6.43
N ALA A 84 -6.39 3.03 -6.45
CA ALA A 84 -5.29 2.08 -6.47
C ALA A 84 -4.39 2.27 -7.68
N ARG A 85 -4.96 2.49 -8.88
CA ARG A 85 -4.19 2.77 -10.09
C ARG A 85 -3.37 4.06 -9.95
N SER A 86 -3.99 5.14 -9.48
CA SER A 86 -3.30 6.42 -9.29
C SER A 86 -2.10 6.28 -8.35
N LEU A 87 -2.30 5.63 -7.19
CA LEU A 87 -1.23 5.38 -6.22
C LEU A 87 -0.14 4.49 -6.82
N SER A 88 -0.52 3.41 -7.51
CA SER A 88 0.42 2.46 -8.12
C SER A 88 1.33 3.14 -9.14
N THR A 89 0.79 3.94 -10.06
CA THR A 89 1.58 4.67 -11.06
C THR A 89 2.53 5.65 -10.38
N SER A 90 2.04 6.46 -9.43
CA SER A 90 2.87 7.46 -8.74
C SER A 90 4.00 6.85 -7.89
N LEU A 91 3.82 5.63 -7.39
CA LEU A 91 4.81 4.94 -6.56
C LEU A 91 5.78 4.07 -7.39
N ALA A 92 5.36 3.61 -8.59
CA ALA A 92 6.18 2.80 -9.48
C ALA A 92 7.33 3.60 -10.12
N GLU A 93 7.13 4.88 -10.39
CA GLU A 93 8.14 5.76 -11.03
C GLU A 93 9.43 5.88 -10.20
N VAL A 94 9.36 5.69 -8.89
CA VAL A 94 10.48 5.89 -7.96
C VAL A 94 11.30 4.61 -7.69
N TYR A 95 10.75 3.44 -8.02
CA TYR A 95 11.42 2.15 -7.80
C TYR A 95 12.75 2.01 -8.57
N PHE A 96 12.87 2.71 -9.71
CA PHE A 96 14.08 2.71 -10.52
C PHE A 96 15.11 3.75 -10.03
N THR A 97 14.68 4.93 -9.59
CA THR A 97 15.59 6.02 -9.26
C THR A 97 16.33 5.79 -7.93
N GLU A 98 15.72 5.10 -6.97
CA GLU A 98 16.33 4.86 -5.65
C GLU A 98 17.39 3.74 -5.62
N ARG A 99 17.44 2.88 -6.64
CA ARG A 99 18.25 1.64 -6.62
C ARG A 99 19.53 1.70 -7.43
N TYR A 100 19.68 2.72 -8.27
CA TYR A 100 20.82 2.84 -9.16
C TYR A 100 21.57 4.15 -8.87
N PRO A 101 22.79 4.07 -8.30
CA PRO A 101 23.65 5.24 -8.15
C PRO A 101 23.85 5.97 -9.50
N GLY A 102 23.78 7.29 -9.51
CA GLY A 102 23.86 8.12 -10.72
C GLY A 102 22.53 8.62 -11.27
N PHE A 103 21.41 8.19 -10.68
CA PHE A 103 20.14 8.92 -10.70
C PHE A 103 20.09 9.76 -9.43
N ASP A 104 20.84 10.86 -9.39
CA ASP A 104 20.83 11.77 -8.25
C ASP A 104 19.42 12.35 -8.14
N LEU A 105 18.68 11.81 -7.17
CA LEU A 105 17.28 12.10 -6.90
C LEU A 105 17.12 13.60 -6.70
N ASP A 106 16.12 14.17 -7.37
CA ASP A 106 15.64 15.52 -7.08
C ASP A 106 15.42 15.69 -5.56
N ASP A 107 15.43 16.94 -5.10
CA ASP A 107 15.20 17.27 -3.70
C ASP A 107 13.95 16.54 -3.16
N PRO A 108 13.99 15.96 -1.95
CA PRO A 108 12.85 15.26 -1.36
C PRO A 108 11.55 16.08 -1.37
N ASP A 109 10.54 15.60 -2.09
CA ASP A 109 9.21 16.21 -2.07
C ASP A 109 8.38 15.67 -0.89
N TRP A 110 8.67 16.20 0.30
CA TRP A 110 7.93 15.86 1.52
C TRP A 110 6.46 16.27 1.48
N VAL A 111 6.07 17.22 0.63
CA VAL A 111 4.66 17.63 0.48
C VAL A 111 3.90 16.53 -0.25
N ASP A 112 4.44 16.07 -1.37
CA ASP A 112 3.88 14.95 -2.13
C ASP A 112 3.83 13.67 -1.30
N LEU A 113 4.90 13.31 -0.57
CA LEU A 113 4.88 12.12 0.29
C LEU A 113 3.78 12.19 1.35
N ARG A 114 3.56 13.36 1.97
CA ARG A 114 2.48 13.54 2.96
C ARG A 114 1.09 13.44 2.33
N GLN A 115 0.93 13.94 1.11
CA GLN A 115 -0.32 13.77 0.36
C GLN A 115 -0.58 12.29 0.07
N LYS A 116 0.42 11.57 -0.47
CA LYS A 116 0.35 10.12 -0.69
C LYS A 116 0.05 9.36 0.61
N LEU A 117 0.67 9.73 1.73
CA LEU A 117 0.38 9.15 3.05
C LEU A 117 -1.10 9.31 3.45
N SER A 118 -1.69 10.47 3.19
CA SER A 118 -3.11 10.72 3.44
C SER A 118 -3.99 9.83 2.55
N ASP A 119 -3.67 9.74 1.26
CA ASP A 119 -4.43 8.93 0.30
C ASP A 119 -4.36 7.42 0.64
N VAL A 120 -3.17 6.95 1.04
CA VAL A 120 -2.95 5.56 1.50
C VAL A 120 -3.71 5.26 2.79
N ALA A 121 -3.79 6.23 3.71
CA ALA A 121 -4.58 6.06 4.93
C ALA A 121 -6.08 5.97 4.65
N SER A 122 -6.58 6.77 3.68
CA SER A 122 -7.98 6.73 3.26
C SER A 122 -8.38 5.35 2.71
N ILE A 123 -7.57 4.78 1.81
CA ILE A 123 -7.85 3.43 1.28
C ILE A 123 -7.71 2.35 2.36
N LEU A 124 -6.75 2.49 3.28
CA LEU A 124 -6.58 1.59 4.42
C LEU A 124 -7.85 1.55 5.29
N ASP A 125 -8.40 2.71 5.64
CA ASP A 125 -9.61 2.82 6.47
C ASP A 125 -10.83 2.20 5.76
N VAL A 126 -10.96 2.42 4.44
CA VAL A 126 -12.02 1.79 3.66
C VAL A 126 -11.90 0.27 3.70
N VAL A 127 -10.74 -0.30 3.42
CA VAL A 127 -10.54 -1.76 3.44
C VAL A 127 -10.75 -2.33 4.84
N LYS A 128 -10.21 -1.67 5.87
CA LYS A 128 -10.40 -2.06 7.27
C LYS A 128 -11.89 -2.10 7.65
N SER A 129 -12.67 -1.10 7.26
CA SER A 129 -14.11 -1.08 7.52
C SER A 129 -14.85 -2.28 6.89
N ARG A 130 -14.43 -2.69 5.67
CA ARG A 130 -14.99 -3.86 4.96
C ARG A 130 -14.69 -5.18 5.65
N LEU A 131 -13.56 -5.29 6.35
CA LEU A 131 -13.17 -6.49 7.09
C LEU A 131 -13.91 -6.60 8.44
N THR A 132 -14.33 -5.48 9.01
CA THR A 132 -15.11 -5.47 10.27
C THR A 132 -16.60 -5.70 10.09
N ARG A 133 -17.15 -5.45 8.89
CA ARG A 133 -18.56 -5.66 8.60
C ARG A 133 -18.79 -7.13 8.20
N PRO A 134 -19.71 -7.88 8.86
CA PRO A 134 -20.02 -9.23 8.43
C PRO A 134 -20.56 -9.19 7.01
N THR A 135 -19.94 -9.96 6.11
CA THR A 135 -20.40 -10.14 4.74
C THR A 135 -21.67 -10.98 4.79
N ASN A 136 -22.84 -10.34 4.69
CA ASN A 136 -24.08 -11.07 4.43
C ASN A 136 -23.94 -11.73 3.06
N LYS A 137 -23.85 -13.07 3.07
CA LYS A 137 -24.00 -13.92 1.89
C LYS A 137 -25.46 -13.98 1.48
#